data_AF-A0A7W0W1X9-F1
#
_entry.id   AF-A0A7W0W1X9-F1
#
_cell.length_a   1.000
_cell.length_b   1.000
_cell.length_c   1.000
_cell.angle_alpha   90.00
_cell.angle_beta   90.00
_cell.angle_gamma   90.00
#
_symmetry.space_group_name_H-M   'P 1'
#
loop_
_entity.id
_entity.type
_entity.pdbx_description
1 polymer ?
#
loop_
_entity_poly.entity_id
_entity_poly.type
_entity_poly.pdbx_seq_one_letter_code
_entity_poly.pdbx_strand_id
1 'polypeptide(L)'
;FPNPRTANSRDSATLIQILKIKNKNALRREEIAIKMVSKSVMVDFDGSTNLVTLTVNSRWPELAAAIANRTISLVDGFNREQRVSRARSKRTFVEDRLTTAKAELHAAEDRQKQFYEQNRLWRSSPHLVFEEGRIQRNTDVAEDLFLTLQRQFEAARLEEFSDAALITIVDPGVPPQKAQWPRYWLLLASALAIGGILGLLAAGSATVLADWTNRNPATASELSDSLAAIPRVRRRGTDGARIVH
;
A
#
# COMPACT_ATOMS: atom_id res chain seq x y z
N PHE A 1 -16.51 -11.54 -1.09
CA PHE A 1 -16.71 -10.90 0.23
C PHE A 1 -18.12 -11.19 0.69
N PRO A 2 -18.36 -11.42 2.00
CA PRO A 2 -19.72 -11.51 2.52
C PRO A 2 -20.49 -10.26 2.08
N ASN A 3 -21.72 -10.45 1.57
CA ASN A 3 -22.51 -9.37 1.00
C ASN A 3 -23.20 -8.60 2.13
N PRO A 4 -22.78 -7.36 2.45
CA PRO A 4 -23.36 -6.61 3.57
C PRO A 4 -24.77 -6.08 3.29
N ARG A 5 -25.36 -6.42 2.13
CA ARG A 5 -26.71 -6.00 1.73
C ARG A 5 -27.78 -7.04 2.06
N THR A 6 -27.39 -8.30 2.26
CA THR A 6 -28.31 -9.38 2.58
C THR A 6 -28.05 -9.84 4.02
N ALA A 7 -29.10 -10.23 4.74
CA ALA A 7 -28.96 -10.75 6.11
C ALA A 7 -28.34 -12.16 6.15
N ASN A 8 -28.06 -12.75 4.99
CA ASN A 8 -27.54 -14.10 4.85
C ASN A 8 -26.02 -14.06 4.70
N SER A 9 -25.30 -14.56 5.70
CA SER A 9 -23.84 -14.54 5.78
C SER A 9 -23.14 -15.42 4.73
N ARG A 10 -23.88 -16.28 4.01
CA ARG A 10 -23.35 -17.13 2.93
C ARG A 10 -23.31 -16.46 1.56
N ASP A 11 -24.01 -15.34 1.38
CA ASP A 11 -24.00 -14.64 0.10
C ASP A 11 -22.66 -13.93 -0.11
N SER A 12 -21.94 -14.31 -1.17
CA SER A 12 -20.67 -13.69 -1.55
C SER A 12 -20.84 -12.81 -2.78
N ALA A 13 -20.39 -11.56 -2.71
CA ALA A 13 -20.35 -10.64 -3.85
C ALA A 13 -18.93 -10.14 -4.13
N THR A 14 -18.67 -9.75 -5.37
CA THR A 14 -17.42 -9.09 -5.77
C THR A 14 -17.41 -7.64 -5.30
N LEU A 15 -16.22 -7.12 -4.98
CA LEU A 15 -16.07 -5.77 -4.46
C LEU A 15 -16.62 -4.70 -5.43
N ILE A 16 -16.47 -4.92 -6.74
CA ILE A 16 -17.04 -4.06 -7.79
C ILE A 16 -18.57 -3.99 -7.69
N GLN A 17 -19.24 -5.12 -7.43
CA GLN A 17 -20.69 -5.19 -7.26
C GLN A 17 -21.12 -4.52 -5.95
N ILE A 18 -20.35 -4.72 -4.88
CA ILE A 18 -20.58 -4.14 -3.55
C ILE A 18 -20.42 -2.61 -3.55
N LEU A 19 -19.46 -2.08 -4.31
CA LEU A 19 -19.22 -0.64 -4.47
C LEU A 19 -20.17 0.06 -5.46
N LYS A 20 -21.08 -0.69 -6.14
CA LYS A 20 -22.05 -0.16 -7.12
C LYS A 20 -21.41 0.67 -8.25
N ILE A 21 -20.22 0.29 -8.73
CA ILE A 21 -19.52 1.04 -9.79
C ILE A 21 -20.20 0.76 -11.13
N LYS A 22 -20.92 1.75 -11.67
CA LYS A 22 -21.59 1.67 -12.97
C LYS A 22 -20.70 2.26 -14.05
N ASN A 23 -20.10 1.42 -14.90
CA ASN A 23 -19.44 1.84 -16.14
C ASN A 23 -19.62 0.74 -17.22
N LYS A 24 -19.75 1.13 -18.48
CA LYS A 24 -19.93 0.24 -19.63
C LYS A 24 -18.63 -0.52 -19.97
N ASN A 25 -17.46 0.11 -19.77
CA ASN A 25 -16.16 -0.51 -20.03
C ASN A 25 -15.66 -1.27 -18.78
N ALA A 26 -15.34 -2.56 -18.94
CA ALA A 26 -14.90 -3.45 -17.86
C ALA A 26 -13.57 -3.01 -17.21
N LEU A 27 -12.55 -2.70 -18.02
CA LEU A 27 -11.23 -2.26 -17.53
C LEU A 27 -11.35 -0.97 -16.71
N ARG A 28 -12.19 -0.05 -17.16
CA ARG A 28 -12.42 1.21 -16.44
C ARG A 28 -13.16 1.01 -15.12
N ARG A 29 -14.05 0.01 -15.01
CA ARG A 29 -14.67 -0.35 -13.72
C ARG A 29 -13.65 -0.86 -12.71
N GLU A 30 -12.74 -1.72 -13.15
CA GLU A 30 -11.69 -2.28 -12.31
C GLU A 30 -10.73 -1.21 -11.81
N GLU A 31 -10.27 -0.32 -12.68
CA GLU A 31 -9.40 0.80 -12.32
C GLU A 31 -10.06 1.70 -11.26
N ILE A 32 -11.35 2.04 -11.43
CA ILE A 32 -12.11 2.83 -10.45
C ILE A 32 -12.23 2.07 -9.12
N ALA A 33 -12.47 0.77 -9.16
CA ALA A 33 -12.57 -0.07 -7.97
C ALA A 33 -11.24 -0.08 -7.19
N ILE A 34 -10.12 -0.30 -7.88
CA ILE A 34 -8.78 -0.27 -7.29
C ILE A 34 -8.51 1.09 -6.65
N LYS A 35 -8.83 2.18 -7.36
CA LYS A 35 -8.65 3.54 -6.85
C LYS A 35 -9.49 3.82 -5.60
N MET A 36 -10.74 3.34 -5.56
CA MET A 36 -11.59 3.48 -4.38
C MET A 36 -11.04 2.70 -3.18
N VAL A 37 -10.60 1.46 -3.41
CA VAL A 37 -10.03 0.61 -2.35
C VAL A 37 -8.73 1.18 -1.83
N SER A 38 -7.83 1.59 -2.72
CA SER A 38 -6.56 2.23 -2.36
C SER A 38 -6.77 3.48 -1.49
N LYS A 39 -7.78 4.31 -1.80
CA LYS A 39 -8.14 5.47 -0.97
C LYS A 39 -8.74 5.11 0.39
N SER A 40 -9.35 3.94 0.51
CA SER A 40 -9.99 3.49 1.76
C SER A 40 -9.05 2.75 2.70
N VAL A 41 -7.89 2.32 2.21
CA VAL A 41 -6.88 1.59 2.99
C VAL A 41 -5.79 2.59 3.40
N MET A 42 -5.47 2.61 4.70
CA MET A 42 -4.40 3.41 5.28
C MET A 42 -3.46 2.47 6.04
N VAL A 43 -2.16 2.65 5.85
CA VAL A 43 -1.13 1.86 6.51
C VAL A 43 -0.25 2.81 7.30
N ASP A 44 -0.06 2.49 8.58
CA ASP A 44 0.81 3.22 9.49
C ASP A 44 1.89 2.29 10.04
N PHE A 45 3.10 2.81 10.23
CA PHE A 45 4.23 2.05 10.75
C PHE A 45 4.81 2.75 11.96
N ASP A 46 4.80 2.05 13.09
CA ASP A 46 5.43 2.51 14.32
C ASP A 46 6.84 1.92 14.42
N GLY A 47 7.86 2.76 14.18
CA GLY A 47 9.27 2.36 14.24
C GLY A 47 9.77 2.03 15.64
N SER A 48 9.05 2.38 16.70
CA SER A 48 9.44 2.08 18.08
C SER A 48 9.01 0.67 18.51
N THR A 49 7.83 0.23 18.06
CA THR A 49 7.28 -1.11 18.34
C THR A 49 7.44 -2.08 17.17
N ASN A 50 7.91 -1.59 16.02
CA ASN A 50 8.00 -2.32 14.75
C ASN A 50 6.65 -2.93 14.31
N LEU A 51 5.54 -2.28 14.68
CA LEU A 51 4.19 -2.70 14.34
C LEU A 51 3.69 -1.97 13.09
N VAL A 52 3.05 -2.74 12.19
CA VAL A 52 2.37 -2.21 11.01
C VAL A 52 0.87 -2.28 11.27
N THR A 53 0.21 -1.12 11.27
CA THR A 53 -1.23 -1.02 11.48
C THR A 53 -1.94 -0.81 10.15
N LEU A 54 -2.79 -1.76 9.77
CA LEU A 54 -3.64 -1.67 8.57
C LEU A 54 -5.04 -1.19 8.96
N THR A 55 -5.40 0.01 8.55
CA THR A 55 -6.74 0.57 8.75
C THR A 55 -7.53 0.55 7.44
N VAL A 56 -8.75 0.00 7.46
CA VAL A 56 -9.65 -0.03 6.30
C VAL A 56 -10.95 0.68 6.61
N ASN A 57 -11.25 1.73 5.85
CA ASN A 57 -12.48 2.50 5.98
C ASN A 57 -13.56 1.97 5.03
N SER A 58 -14.71 1.57 5.56
CA SER A 58 -15.85 1.15 4.74
C SER A 58 -17.15 1.65 5.34
N ARG A 59 -18.17 1.78 4.48
CA ARG A 59 -19.55 2.06 4.91
C ARG A 59 -20.12 0.93 5.76
N TRP A 60 -19.66 -0.30 5.56
CA TRP A 60 -20.13 -1.49 6.26
C TRP A 60 -19.01 -2.07 7.13
N PRO A 61 -19.22 -2.23 8.45
CA PRO A 61 -18.21 -2.76 9.38
C PRO A 61 -17.67 -4.14 8.98
N GLU A 62 -18.55 -5.06 8.59
CA GLU A 62 -18.16 -6.42 8.17
C GLU A 62 -17.28 -6.41 6.92
N LEU A 63 -17.58 -5.51 5.97
CA LEU A 63 -16.79 -5.37 4.76
C LEU A 63 -15.40 -4.82 5.06
N ALA A 64 -15.26 -3.86 5.98
CA ALA A 64 -13.96 -3.33 6.40
C ALA A 64 -13.06 -4.44 6.96
N ALA A 65 -13.58 -5.21 7.91
CA ALA A 65 -12.87 -6.34 8.52
C ALA A 65 -12.50 -7.41 7.48
N ALA A 66 -13.44 -7.77 6.60
CA ALA A 66 -13.19 -8.75 5.55
C ALA A 66 -12.14 -8.28 4.55
N ILE A 67 -12.11 -6.99 4.18
CA ILE A 67 -11.06 -6.42 3.32
C ILE A 67 -9.71 -6.43 4.05
N ALA A 68 -9.65 -5.98 5.31
CA ALA A 68 -8.40 -5.97 6.09
C ALA A 68 -7.79 -7.37 6.17
N ASN A 69 -8.57 -8.36 6.62
CA ASN A 69 -8.11 -9.74 6.74
C ASN A 69 -7.70 -10.33 5.39
N ARG A 70 -8.48 -10.06 4.33
CA ARG A 70 -8.15 -10.55 2.99
C ARG A 70 -6.85 -9.95 2.46
N THR A 71 -6.61 -8.66 2.69
CA THR A 71 -5.37 -7.98 2.31
C THR A 71 -4.17 -8.61 3.01
N ILE A 72 -4.28 -8.86 4.33
CA ILE A 72 -3.20 -9.51 5.10
C ILE A 72 -2.88 -10.90 4.52
N SER A 73 -3.90 -11.73 4.25
CA SER A 73 -3.66 -13.05 3.65
C SER A 73 -3.05 -12.99 2.25
N LEU A 74 -3.41 -11.98 1.45
CA LEU A 74 -2.82 -11.78 0.12
C LEU A 74 -1.36 -11.35 0.21
N VAL A 75 -1.03 -10.46 1.14
CA VAL A 75 0.35 -10.02 1.38
C VAL A 75 1.19 -11.18 1.91
N ASP A 76 0.66 -11.99 2.83
CA ASP A 76 1.33 -13.18 3.33
C ASP A 76 1.60 -14.21 2.20
N GLY A 77 0.58 -14.52 1.40
CA GLY A 77 0.72 -15.42 0.25
C GLY A 77 1.74 -14.90 -0.78
N PHE A 78 1.65 -13.62 -1.13
CA PHE A 78 2.59 -12.99 -2.06
C PHE A 78 4.02 -12.98 -1.52
N ASN A 79 4.21 -12.68 -0.24
CA ASN A 79 5.54 -12.69 0.38
C ASN A 79 6.12 -14.10 0.44
N ARG A 80 5.29 -15.12 0.73
CA ARG A 80 5.72 -16.52 0.69
C ARG A 80 6.18 -16.91 -0.72
N GLU A 81 5.36 -16.65 -1.74
CA GLU A 81 5.68 -16.98 -3.14
C GLU A 81 6.93 -16.22 -3.62
N GLN A 82 6.99 -14.92 -3.38
CA GLN A 82 8.10 -14.07 -3.82
C GLN A 82 9.41 -14.43 -3.11
N ARG A 83 9.39 -14.79 -1.82
CA ARG A 83 10.60 -15.23 -1.12
C ARG A 83 11.07 -16.60 -1.61
N VAL A 84 10.17 -17.57 -1.79
CA VAL A 84 10.54 -18.89 -2.35
C VAL A 84 11.14 -18.71 -3.74
N SER A 85 10.53 -17.89 -4.59
CA SER A 85 11.04 -17.58 -5.92
C SER A 85 12.45 -16.96 -5.85
N ARG A 86 12.64 -15.92 -5.02
CA ARG A 86 13.94 -15.26 -4.86
C ARG A 86 15.02 -16.17 -4.27
N ALA A 87 14.67 -16.96 -3.26
CA ALA A 87 15.60 -17.90 -2.61
C ALA A 87 16.04 -18.98 -3.60
N ARG A 88 15.10 -19.54 -4.37
CA ARG A 88 15.40 -20.47 -5.46
C ARG A 88 16.30 -19.84 -6.52
N SER A 89 15.97 -18.65 -7.00
CA SER A 89 16.79 -17.95 -8.00
C SER A 89 18.21 -17.69 -7.49
N LYS A 90 18.37 -17.32 -6.22
CA LYS A 90 19.68 -17.14 -5.59
C LYS A 90 20.44 -18.46 -5.49
N ARG A 91 19.80 -19.55 -5.06
CA ARG A 91 20.42 -20.89 -5.01
C ARG A 91 20.91 -21.30 -6.39
N THR A 92 20.07 -21.22 -7.42
CA THR A 92 20.45 -21.57 -8.80
C THR A 92 21.59 -20.68 -9.31
N PHE A 93 21.54 -19.38 -9.06
CA PHE A 93 22.61 -18.46 -9.47
C PHE A 93 23.97 -18.81 -8.83
N VAL A 94 23.98 -19.10 -7.52
CA VAL A 94 25.21 -19.47 -6.82
C VAL A 94 25.68 -20.87 -7.23
N GLU A 95 24.76 -21.79 -7.50
CA GLU A 95 25.06 -23.12 -8.05
C GLU A 95 25.81 -23.02 -9.39
N ASP A 96 25.28 -22.23 -10.34
CA ASP A 96 25.93 -22.00 -11.63
C ASP A 96 27.34 -21.41 -11.47
N ARG A 97 27.50 -20.43 -10.56
CA ARG A 97 28.81 -19.83 -10.26
C ARG A 97 29.76 -20.79 -9.59
N LEU A 98 29.26 -21.63 -8.69
CA LEU A 98 30.04 -22.67 -8.03
C LEU A 98 30.57 -23.69 -9.04
N THR A 99 29.76 -24.11 -10.02
CA THR A 99 30.22 -25.01 -11.08
C THR A 99 31.32 -24.40 -11.93
N THR A 100 31.21 -23.11 -12.24
CA THR A 100 32.23 -22.36 -13.01
C THR A 100 33.52 -22.22 -12.20
N ALA A 101 33.42 -21.80 -10.94
CA ALA A 101 34.58 -21.64 -10.05
C ALA A 101 35.31 -22.98 -9.81
N LYS A 102 34.57 -24.08 -9.71
CA LYS A 102 35.15 -25.43 -9.61
C LYS A 102 35.95 -25.79 -10.86
N ALA A 103 35.45 -25.47 -12.05
CA ALA A 103 36.18 -25.70 -13.30
C ALA A 103 37.43 -24.82 -13.41
N GLU A 104 37.36 -23.56 -12.97
CA GLU A 104 38.50 -22.64 -12.92
C GLU A 104 39.57 -23.10 -11.94
N LEU A 105 39.18 -23.60 -10.76
CA LEU A 105 40.08 -24.20 -9.78
C LEU A 105 40.81 -25.40 -10.38
N HIS A 106 40.09 -26.35 -10.97
CA HIS A 106 40.72 -27.51 -11.62
C HIS A 106 41.68 -27.09 -12.74
N ALA A 107 41.34 -26.08 -13.54
CA ALA A 107 42.24 -25.55 -14.56
C ALA A 107 43.49 -24.88 -13.97
N ALA A 108 43.40 -24.25 -12.80
CA ALA A 108 44.56 -23.68 -12.10
C ALA A 108 45.46 -24.78 -11.51
N GLU A 109 44.85 -25.78 -10.86
CA GLU A 109 45.53 -26.98 -10.33
C GLU A 109 46.26 -27.74 -11.45
N ASP A 110 45.63 -27.93 -12.61
CA ASP A 110 46.24 -28.61 -13.75
C ASP A 110 47.44 -27.85 -14.31
N ARG A 111 47.39 -26.50 -14.37
CA ARG A 111 48.55 -25.68 -14.78
C ARG A 111 49.70 -25.80 -13.78
N GLN A 112 49.37 -25.81 -12.49
CA GLN A 112 50.36 -26.01 -11.44
C GLN A 112 51.02 -27.39 -11.53
N LYS A 113 50.21 -28.43 -11.71
CA LYS A 113 50.70 -29.79 -11.94
C LYS A 113 51.62 -29.86 -13.16
N GLN A 114 51.20 -29.30 -14.30
CA GLN A 114 52.00 -29.26 -15.52
C GLN A 114 53.34 -28.53 -15.31
N PHE A 115 53.34 -27.41 -14.57
CA PHE A 115 54.57 -26.69 -14.23
C PHE A 115 55.55 -27.57 -13.45
N TYR A 116 55.08 -28.30 -12.42
CA TYR A 116 55.93 -29.18 -11.63
C TYR A 116 56.41 -30.42 -12.40
N GLU A 117 55.58 -30.96 -13.30
CA GLU A 117 55.97 -32.09 -14.16
C GLU A 117 57.06 -31.70 -15.17
N GLN A 118 56.95 -30.51 -15.76
CA GLN A 118 57.92 -29.99 -16.74
C GLN A 118 59.22 -29.49 -16.08
N ASN A 119 59.14 -28.93 -14.87
CA ASN A 119 60.26 -28.24 -14.22
C ASN A 119 60.69 -28.93 -12.93
N ARG A 120 61.32 -30.10 -13.00
CA ARG A 120 61.74 -30.87 -11.81
C ARG A 120 62.71 -30.13 -10.87
N LEU A 121 63.52 -29.22 -11.41
CA LEU A 121 64.50 -28.40 -10.68
C LEU A 121 64.10 -26.91 -10.64
N TRP A 122 62.81 -26.60 -10.57
CA TRP A 122 62.32 -25.21 -10.60
C TRP A 122 62.95 -24.29 -9.54
N ARG A 123 63.32 -24.83 -8.37
CA ARG A 123 63.92 -24.07 -7.25
C ARG A 123 65.31 -23.50 -7.53
N SER A 124 66.05 -24.06 -8.48
CA SER A 124 67.42 -23.63 -8.76
C SER A 124 67.50 -22.40 -9.66
N SER A 125 66.37 -21.94 -10.21
CA SER A 125 66.36 -20.78 -11.11
C SER A 125 65.45 -19.66 -10.59
N PRO A 126 65.97 -18.43 -10.40
CA PRO A 126 65.16 -17.32 -9.89
C PRO A 126 63.89 -17.05 -10.72
N HIS A 127 63.94 -17.17 -12.05
CA HIS A 127 62.78 -16.92 -12.91
C HIS A 127 61.65 -17.93 -12.73
N LEU A 128 61.97 -19.23 -12.61
CA LEU A 128 60.98 -20.29 -12.37
C LEU A 128 60.32 -20.15 -11.00
N VAL A 129 61.07 -19.70 -9.99
CA VAL A 129 60.51 -19.42 -8.64
C VAL A 129 59.46 -18.30 -8.70
N PHE A 130 59.70 -17.23 -9.46
CA PHE A 130 58.70 -16.17 -9.65
C PHE A 130 57.46 -16.67 -10.40
N GLU A 131 57.65 -17.51 -11.42
CA GLU A 131 56.56 -18.09 -12.18
C GLU A 131 55.70 -19.03 -11.33
N GLU A 132 56.33 -19.91 -10.55
CA GLU A 132 55.68 -20.80 -9.59
C GLU A 132 54.84 -19.99 -8.60
N GLY A 133 55.40 -18.93 -8.02
CA GLY A 133 54.66 -18.08 -7.09
C GLY A 133 53.46 -17.39 -7.73
N ARG A 134 53.49 -17.11 -9.05
CA ARG A 134 52.31 -16.59 -9.78
C ARG A 134 51.26 -17.68 -9.97
N ILE A 135 51.66 -18.90 -10.33
CA ILE A 135 50.75 -20.02 -10.50
C ILE A 135 50.10 -20.39 -9.16
N GLN A 136 50.88 -20.47 -8.08
CA GLN A 136 50.38 -20.73 -6.73
C GLN A 136 49.33 -19.70 -6.32
N ARG A 137 49.61 -18.40 -6.48
CA ARG A 137 48.62 -17.35 -6.18
C ARG A 137 47.33 -17.51 -6.99
N ASN A 138 47.42 -17.95 -8.24
CA ASN A 138 46.22 -18.18 -9.05
C ASN A 138 45.41 -19.38 -8.53
N THR A 139 46.07 -20.47 -8.11
CA THR A 139 45.41 -21.62 -7.46
C THR A 139 44.77 -21.21 -6.15
N ASP A 140 45.50 -20.48 -5.28
CA ASP A 140 45.01 -20.02 -3.98
C ASP A 140 43.76 -19.13 -4.12
N VAL A 141 43.76 -18.21 -5.09
CA VAL A 141 42.60 -17.34 -5.37
C VAL A 141 41.40 -18.16 -5.87
N ALA A 142 41.63 -19.14 -6.74
CA ALA A 142 40.57 -20.00 -7.24
C ALA A 142 39.99 -20.90 -6.12
N GLU A 143 40.84 -21.39 -5.22
CA GLU A 143 40.44 -22.19 -4.07
C GLU A 143 39.58 -21.37 -3.10
N ASP A 144 40.03 -20.17 -2.73
CA ASP A 144 39.27 -19.28 -1.85
C ASP A 144 37.91 -18.90 -2.45
N LEU A 145 37.86 -18.61 -3.75
CA LEU A 145 36.61 -18.34 -4.47
C LEU A 145 35.66 -19.54 -4.42
N PHE A 146 36.16 -20.75 -4.71
CA PHE A 146 35.39 -21.99 -4.65
C PHE A 146 34.82 -22.22 -3.25
N LEU A 147 35.66 -22.15 -2.21
CA LEU A 147 35.24 -22.36 -0.82
C LEU A 147 34.21 -21.30 -0.38
N THR A 148 34.39 -20.05 -0.79
CA THR A 148 33.44 -18.97 -0.51
C THR A 148 32.09 -19.22 -1.18
N LEU A 149 32.08 -19.60 -2.47
CA LEU A 149 30.86 -19.93 -3.20
C LEU A 149 30.18 -21.18 -2.64
N GLN A 150 30.93 -22.19 -2.19
CA GLN A 150 30.38 -23.38 -1.54
C GLN A 150 29.64 -23.01 -0.26
N ARG A 151 30.22 -22.15 0.59
CA ARG A 151 29.55 -21.64 1.80
C ARG A 151 28.29 -20.85 1.46
N GLN A 152 28.35 -20.01 0.42
CA GLN A 152 27.19 -19.25 -0.05
C GLN A 152 26.08 -20.15 -0.62
N PHE A 153 26.45 -21.24 -1.31
CA PHE A 153 25.50 -22.21 -1.85
C PHE A 153 24.76 -22.92 -0.72
N GLU A 154 25.48 -23.42 0.29
CA GLU A 154 24.82 -24.06 1.44
C GLU A 154 23.92 -23.07 2.20
N ALA A 155 24.37 -21.82 2.37
CA ALA A 155 23.54 -20.77 2.96
C ALA A 155 22.27 -20.50 2.13
N ALA A 156 22.37 -20.37 0.80
CA ALA A 156 21.24 -20.16 -0.09
C ALA A 156 20.28 -21.36 -0.13
N ARG A 157 20.83 -22.58 -0.05
CA ARG A 157 20.04 -23.82 0.05
C ARG A 157 19.26 -23.87 1.36
N LEU A 158 19.88 -23.54 2.48
CA LEU A 158 19.19 -23.43 3.76
C LEU A 158 18.11 -22.34 3.73
N GLU A 159 18.39 -21.21 3.09
CA GLU A 159 17.44 -20.11 2.93
C GLU A 159 16.20 -20.51 2.10
N GLU A 160 16.37 -21.32 1.04
CA GLU A 160 15.24 -21.86 0.26
C GLU A 160 14.35 -22.81 1.09
N PHE A 161 14.95 -23.59 1.99
CA PHE A 161 14.21 -24.51 2.88
C PHE A 161 13.70 -23.88 4.18
N SER A 162 14.11 -22.66 4.51
CA SER A 162 13.76 -22.03 5.79
C SER A 162 12.36 -21.36 5.74
N ASP A 163 11.47 -21.78 6.63
CA ASP A 163 10.12 -21.23 6.83
C ASP A 163 10.09 -19.87 7.58
N ALA A 164 11.24 -19.20 7.76
CA ALA A 164 11.46 -18.08 8.69
C ALA A 164 10.74 -16.76 8.35
N ALA A 165 9.83 -16.73 7.38
CA ALA A 165 9.12 -15.52 6.98
C ALA A 165 7.63 -15.64 7.30
N LEU A 166 7.29 -15.73 8.59
CA LEU A 166 5.91 -15.60 9.03
C LEU A 166 5.62 -14.12 9.31
N ILE A 167 4.74 -13.49 8.52
CA ILE A 167 4.07 -12.28 9.00
C ILE A 167 3.29 -12.71 10.23
N THR A 168 3.76 -12.31 11.40
CA THR A 168 3.08 -12.63 12.65
C THR A 168 1.92 -11.67 12.81
N ILE A 169 0.71 -12.17 12.58
CA ILE A 169 -0.50 -11.40 12.78
C ILE A 169 -0.70 -11.26 14.29
N VAL A 170 -0.54 -10.04 14.80
CA VAL A 170 -0.73 -9.72 16.23
C VAL A 170 -2.22 -9.63 16.56
N ASP A 171 -3.00 -8.94 15.73
CA ASP A 171 -4.44 -8.78 15.92
C ASP A 171 -5.17 -8.86 14.56
N PRO A 172 -6.13 -9.78 14.37
CA PRO A 172 -6.95 -9.82 13.17
C PRO A 172 -7.94 -8.65 13.11
N GLY A 173 -8.33 -8.25 11.91
CA GLY A 173 -9.35 -7.23 11.71
C GLY A 173 -10.73 -7.71 12.17
N VAL A 174 -11.29 -7.05 13.19
CA VAL A 174 -12.64 -7.31 13.73
C VAL A 174 -13.59 -6.18 13.30
N PRO A 175 -14.87 -6.45 12.96
CA PRO A 175 -15.80 -5.39 12.58
C PRO A 175 -15.99 -4.37 13.72
N PRO A 176 -15.86 -3.06 13.45
CA PRO A 176 -16.01 -2.04 14.48
C PRO A 176 -17.47 -1.94 14.97
N GLN A 177 -17.66 -1.92 16.29
CA GLN A 177 -18.99 -1.79 16.90
C GLN A 177 -19.56 -0.36 16.86
N LYS A 178 -18.69 0.66 16.80
CA LYS A 178 -19.09 2.06 16.75
C LYS A 178 -18.49 2.72 15.51
N ALA A 179 -19.27 3.60 14.89
CA ALA A 179 -18.78 4.41 13.79
C ALA A 179 -17.65 5.32 14.29
N GLN A 180 -16.45 5.14 13.73
CA GLN A 180 -15.28 5.97 14.01
C GLN A 180 -15.41 7.39 13.43
N TRP A 181 -16.16 7.54 12.35
CA TRP A 181 -16.37 8.81 11.66
C TRP A 181 -17.73 8.81 10.93
N PRO A 182 -18.44 9.96 10.87
CA PRO A 182 -18.15 11.23 11.53
C PRO A 182 -18.61 11.26 12.99
N ARG A 183 -17.91 12.03 13.84
CA ARG A 183 -18.33 12.24 15.23
C ARG A 183 -19.46 13.28 15.25
N TYR A 184 -20.70 12.83 15.41
CA TYR A 184 -21.90 13.68 15.28
C TYR A 184 -21.89 14.95 16.13
N TRP A 185 -21.23 14.93 17.29
CA TRP A 185 -21.11 16.11 18.15
C TRP A 185 -20.21 17.20 17.52
N LEU A 186 -19.13 16.83 16.82
CA LEU A 186 -18.28 17.78 16.09
C LEU A 186 -19.06 18.41 14.94
N LEU A 187 -19.87 17.61 14.24
CA LEU A 187 -20.78 18.12 13.21
C LEU A 187 -21.75 19.14 13.81
N LEU A 188 -22.38 18.81 14.94
CA LEU A 188 -23.29 19.71 15.64
C LEU A 188 -22.59 21.02 16.07
N ALA A 189 -21.40 20.93 16.68
CA ALA A 189 -20.63 22.08 17.11
C ALA A 189 -20.24 22.98 15.92
N SER A 190 -19.78 22.38 14.81
CA SER A 190 -19.43 23.13 13.60
C SER A 190 -20.64 23.82 12.97
N ALA A 191 -21.79 23.13 12.90
CA ALA A 191 -23.03 23.71 12.39
C ALA A 191 -23.53 24.87 13.26
N LEU A 192 -23.45 24.74 14.59
CA LEU A 192 -23.85 25.79 15.52
C LEU A 192 -22.91 27.01 15.45
N ALA A 193 -21.60 26.78 15.33
CA ALA A 193 -20.62 27.86 15.15
C ALA A 193 -20.86 28.62 13.83
N ILE A 194 -21.02 27.90 12.72
CA ILE A 194 -21.30 28.50 11.40
C ILE A 194 -22.64 29.24 11.43
N GLY A 195 -23.68 28.65 12.01
CA GLY A 195 -24.99 29.27 12.17
C GLY A 195 -24.96 30.53 13.04
N GLY A 196 -24.19 30.51 14.13
CA GLY A 196 -24.01 31.66 15.02
C GLY A 196 -23.30 32.82 14.32
N ILE A 197 -22.24 32.54 13.56
CA ILE A 197 -21.52 33.55 12.79
C ILE A 197 -22.42 34.16 11.71
N LEU A 198 -23.14 33.33 10.95
CA LEU A 198 -24.09 33.81 9.94
C LEU A 198 -25.24 34.62 10.56
N GLY A 199 -25.74 34.23 11.73
CA GLY A 199 -26.76 34.96 12.46
C GLY A 199 -26.28 36.34 12.93
N LEU A 200 -25.06 36.42 13.49
CA LEU A 200 -24.46 37.69 13.90
C LEU A 200 -24.21 38.62 12.71
N LEU A 201 -23.74 38.08 11.58
CA LEU A 201 -23.55 38.86 10.35
C LEU A 201 -24.87 39.41 9.80
N ALA A 202 -25.92 38.60 9.79
CA ALA A 202 -27.25 39.03 9.35
C ALA A 202 -27.88 40.08 10.28
N ALA A 203 -27.70 39.92 11.60
CA ALA A 203 -28.15 40.91 12.57
C ALA A 203 -27.36 42.22 12.44
N GLY A 204 -26.03 42.13 12.33
CA GLY A 204 -25.16 43.28 12.13
C GLY A 204 -25.51 44.05 10.85
N SER A 205 -25.66 43.35 9.72
CA SER A 205 -26.07 44.00 8.46
C SER A 205 -27.44 44.65 8.56
N ALA A 206 -28.42 43.99 9.20
CA ALA A 206 -29.74 44.56 9.43
C ALA A 206 -29.68 45.85 10.27
N THR A 207 -28.86 45.90 11.32
CA THR A 207 -28.70 47.12 12.14
C THR A 207 -28.06 48.27 11.37
N VAL A 208 -27.03 47.99 10.56
CA VAL A 208 -26.37 49.00 9.73
C VAL A 208 -27.31 49.52 8.65
N LEU A 209 -28.09 48.65 8.02
CA LEU A 209 -29.12 49.02 7.05
C LEU A 209 -30.19 49.90 7.68
N ALA A 210 -30.69 49.55 8.87
CA ALA A 210 -31.70 50.34 9.58
C ALA A 210 -31.18 51.74 9.95
N ASP A 211 -29.96 51.86 10.45
CA ASP A 211 -29.35 53.16 10.76
C ASP A 211 -29.08 53.98 9.50
N TRP A 212 -28.63 53.36 8.40
CA TRP A 212 -28.47 54.02 7.10
C TRP A 212 -29.81 54.55 6.54
N THR A 213 -30.90 53.76 6.63
CA THR A 213 -32.22 54.18 6.15
C THR A 213 -32.78 55.38 6.92
N ASN A 214 -32.54 55.46 8.24
CA ASN A 214 -32.98 56.60 9.05
C ASN A 214 -32.21 57.89 8.71
N ARG A 215 -30.94 57.78 8.32
CA ARG A 215 -30.09 58.94 7.98
C ARG A 215 -30.34 59.48 6.57
N ASN A 216 -30.75 58.62 5.62
CA ASN A 216 -30.99 58.98 4.21
C ASN A 216 -32.42 58.60 3.74
N PRO A 217 -33.45 59.36 4.14
CA PRO A 217 -34.85 59.01 3.87
C PRO A 217 -35.23 59.07 2.38
N ALA A 218 -34.60 59.94 1.58
CA ALA A 218 -34.94 60.12 0.16
C ALA A 218 -34.49 58.96 -0.75
N THR A 219 -33.36 58.31 -0.44
CA THR A 219 -32.87 57.12 -1.18
C THR A 219 -33.47 55.81 -0.66
N ALA A 220 -34.01 55.80 0.56
CA ALA A 220 -34.63 54.63 1.14
C ALA A 220 -35.94 54.23 0.41
N SER A 221 -36.72 55.22 -0.04
CA SER A 221 -37.96 54.98 -0.82
C SER A 221 -37.69 54.37 -2.20
N GLU A 222 -36.62 54.79 -2.87
CA GLU A 222 -36.22 54.18 -4.17
C GLU A 222 -35.76 52.73 -4.01
N LEU A 223 -35.12 52.41 -2.88
CA LEU A 223 -34.66 51.07 -2.56
C LEU A 223 -35.81 50.13 -2.17
N SER A 224 -36.84 50.63 -1.47
CA SER A 224 -38.06 49.86 -1.21
C SER A 224 -38.87 49.59 -2.48
N ASP A 225 -38.96 50.56 -3.39
CA ASP A 225 -39.69 50.43 -4.64
C ASP A 225 -39.00 49.44 -5.60
N SER A 226 -37.68 49.46 -5.65
CA SER A 226 -36.89 48.48 -6.42
C SER A 226 -36.92 47.06 -5.82
N LEU A 227 -36.89 46.91 -4.48
CA LEU A 227 -37.06 45.60 -3.82
C LEU A 227 -38.49 45.06 -3.96
N ALA A 228 -39.51 45.94 -4.00
CA ALA A 228 -40.90 45.56 -4.27
C ALA A 228 -41.12 45.12 -5.72
N ALA A 229 -40.29 45.60 -6.66
CA ALA A 229 -40.29 45.18 -8.05
C ALA A 229 -39.59 43.81 -8.29
N ILE A 230 -38.90 43.24 -7.30
CA ILE A 230 -38.31 41.90 -7.42
C ILE A 230 -39.43 40.85 -7.31
N PRO A 231 -39.68 40.03 -8.36
CA PRO A 231 -40.72 39.03 -8.33
C PRO A 231 -40.41 37.98 -7.25
N ARG A 232 -41.24 37.91 -6.20
CA ARG A 232 -41.14 36.88 -5.16
C ARG A 232 -41.28 35.50 -5.81
N VAL A 233 -40.27 34.65 -5.65
CA VAL A 233 -40.30 33.25 -6.12
C VAL A 233 -41.45 32.52 -5.40
N ARG A 234 -42.54 32.29 -6.12
CA ARG A 234 -43.69 31.50 -5.68
C ARG A 234 -43.21 30.09 -5.34
N ARG A 235 -43.15 29.74 -4.05
CA ARG A 235 -42.94 28.35 -3.61
C ARG A 235 -44.06 27.50 -4.21
N ARG A 236 -43.69 26.65 -5.18
CA ARG A 236 -44.58 25.64 -5.76
C ARG A 236 -44.85 24.61 -4.67
N GLY A 237 -46.08 24.57 -4.18
CA GLY A 237 -46.54 23.58 -3.21
C GLY A 237 -46.28 22.17 -3.75
N THR A 238 -45.75 21.32 -2.88
CA THR A 238 -45.76 19.87 -3.05
C THR A 238 -47.20 19.40 -2.88
N ASP A 239 -47.95 19.34 -3.97
CA ASP A 239 -49.20 18.57 -4.01
C ASP A 239 -48.86 17.09 -3.84
N GLY A 240 -49.43 16.51 -2.79
CA GLY A 240 -49.33 15.10 -2.49
C GLY A 240 -49.93 14.26 -3.62
N ALA A 241 -49.17 13.27 -4.08
CA ALA A 241 -49.69 12.19 -4.90
C ALA A 241 -50.74 11.40 -4.10
N ARG A 242 -52.02 11.61 -4.42
CA ARG A 242 -53.09 10.70 -4.08
C ARG A 242 -52.91 9.41 -4.88
N ILE A 243 -52.61 8.31 -4.19
CA ILE A 243 -52.80 6.95 -4.69
C ILE A 243 -54.29 6.65 -4.48
N VAL A 244 -55.03 6.48 -5.58
CA VAL A 244 -56.36 5.87 -5.60
C VAL A 244 -56.18 4.48 -6.21
N HIS A 245 -56.80 3.50 -5.54
CA HIS A 245 -56.92 2.06 -5.81
C HIS A 245 -56.42 1.52 -7.15
#